data_AF-A0A529QZ39-F1
#
_entry.id   AF-A0A529QZ39-F1
#
_cell.length_a   1.000
_cell.length_b   1.000
_cell.length_c   1.000
_cell.angle_alpha   90.00
_cell.angle_beta   90.00
_cell.angle_gamma   90.00
#
_symmetry.space_group_name_H-M   'P 1'
#
loop_
_entity.id
_entity.type
_entity.pdbx_description
1 polymer ?
#
loop_
_entity_poly.entity_id
_entity_poly.type
_entity_poly.pdbx_seq_one_letter_code
_entity_poly.pdbx_strand_id
1 'polypeptide(L)' 'KQIHMMVKVLMPKAVFDTDDAADALAIAICHAHHRPSVAYRMVVSG' A
#
# COMPACT_ATOMS: atom_id res chain seq x y z
N LYS A 1 6.71 5.38 -14.17
CA LYS A 1 6.40 4.17 -15.01
C LYS A 1 6.49 2.80 -14.32
N GLN A 2 7.63 2.35 -13.76
CA GLN A 2 7.69 1.02 -13.11
C GLN A 2 6.71 0.89 -11.93
N ILE A 3 6.58 1.95 -11.12
CA ILE A 3 5.60 2.00 -10.02
C ILE A 3 4.16 1.86 -10.54
N HIS A 4 3.78 2.50 -11.66
CA HIS A 4 2.46 2.31 -12.26
C HIS A 4 2.15 0.83 -12.56
N MET A 5 3.10 0.11 -13.17
CA MET A 5 2.92 -1.31 -13.47
C MET A 5 2.82 -2.13 -12.19
N MET A 6 3.70 -1.91 -11.22
CA MET A 6 3.66 -2.59 -9.94
C MET A 6 2.32 -2.39 -9.22
N VAL A 7 1.84 -1.15 -9.13
CA VAL A 7 0.56 -0.81 -8.49
C VAL A 7 -0.60 -1.50 -9.20
N LYS A 8 -0.60 -1.57 -10.54
CA LYS A 8 -1.64 -2.31 -11.30
C LYS A 8 -1.60 -3.82 -11.10
N VAL A 9 -0.42 -4.41 -10.84
CA VAL A 9 -0.32 -5.84 -10.49
C VAL A 9 -0.91 -6.11 -9.10
N LEU A 10 -0.58 -5.26 -8.11
CA LEU A 10 -1.03 -5.43 -6.73
C LEU A 10 -2.49 -4.99 -6.51
N MET A 11 -2.92 -3.96 -7.23
CA MET A 11 -4.24 -3.34 -7.14
C MET A 11 -4.83 -3.13 -8.55
N PRO A 12 -5.30 -4.18 -9.24
CA PRO A 12 -5.69 -4.11 -10.65
C PRO A 12 -6.86 -3.14 -10.94
N LYS A 13 -7.66 -2.84 -9.92
CA LYS A 13 -8.79 -1.91 -10.02
C LYS A 13 -8.45 -0.46 -9.65
N ALA A 14 -7.21 -0.16 -9.24
CA ALA A 14 -6.81 1.20 -8.88
C ALA A 14 -6.86 2.14 -10.10
N VAL A 15 -7.38 3.35 -9.93
CA VAL A 15 -7.43 4.39 -10.98
C VAL A 15 -6.60 5.58 -10.50
N PHE A 16 -5.64 5.99 -11.33
CA PHE A 16 -4.73 7.11 -11.11
C PHE A 16 -4.14 7.53 -12.46
N ASP A 17 -3.84 8.81 -12.63
CA ASP A 17 -3.46 9.43 -13.89
C ASP A 17 -2.12 10.18 -13.83
N THR A 18 -1.55 10.38 -12.64
CA THR A 18 -0.23 11.01 -12.43
C THR A 18 0.78 10.07 -11.78
N ASP A 19 2.07 10.35 -11.98
CA ASP A 19 3.15 9.62 -11.29
C ASP A 19 3.06 9.81 -9.77
N ASP A 20 2.77 11.02 -9.28
CA ASP A 20 2.60 11.30 -7.84
C ASP A 20 1.47 10.48 -7.20
N ALA A 21 0.34 10.31 -7.92
CA ALA A 21 -0.78 9.51 -7.43
C ALA A 21 -0.42 8.02 -7.33
N ALA A 22 0.38 7.51 -8.27
CA ALA A 22 0.89 6.15 -8.22
C ALA A 22 1.87 5.94 -7.05
N ASP A 23 2.74 6.92 -6.81
CA ASP A 23 3.70 6.89 -5.71
C ASP A 23 3.01 6.94 -4.34
N ALA A 24 1.98 7.79 -4.21
CA ALA A 24 1.15 7.84 -3.01
C ALA A 24 0.45 6.49 -2.74
N LEU A 25 -0.08 5.83 -3.78
CA LEU A 25 -0.63 4.49 -3.65
C LEU A 25 0.43 3.47 -3.24
N ALA A 26 1.61 3.50 -3.85
CA ALA A 26 2.69 2.56 -3.52
C ALA A 26 3.11 2.68 -2.04
N ILE A 27 3.21 3.90 -1.51
CA ILE A 27 3.50 4.14 -0.09
C ILE A 27 2.38 3.57 0.79
N ALA A 28 1.11 3.84 0.45
CA ALA A 28 -0.04 3.31 1.20
C ALA A 28 -0.07 1.77 1.21
N ILE A 29 0.19 1.14 0.06
CA ILE A 29 0.31 -0.32 -0.07
C ILE A 29 1.44 -0.84 0.82
N CYS A 30 2.61 -0.19 0.80
CA CYS A 30 3.76 -0.60 1.61
C CYS A 30 3.44 -0.56 3.11
N HIS A 31 2.79 0.52 3.56
CA HIS A 31 2.34 0.66 4.95
C HIS A 31 1.27 -0.38 5.32
N ALA A 32 0.32 -0.66 4.43
CA ALA A 32 -0.70 -1.67 4.69
C ALA A 32 -0.09 -3.06 4.89
N HIS A 33 0.93 -3.42 4.10
CA HIS A 33 1.64 -4.70 4.24
C HIS A 33 2.55 -4.77 5.48
N HIS A 34 3.18 -3.65 5.87
CA HIS A 34 4.03 -3.59 7.06
C HIS A 34 3.27 -3.31 8.36
N ARG A 35 1.98 -2.97 8.29
CA ARG A 35 1.17 -2.68 9.47
C ARG A 35 1.04 -3.95 10.32
N PRO A 36 1.46 -3.93 11.60
CA PRO A 36 1.31 -5.09 12.47
C PRO A 36 -0.17 -5.45 12.65
N SER A 37 -0.45 -6.75 12.78
CA SER A 37 -1.81 -7.24 12.95
C SER A 37 -2.45 -6.67 14.20
N VAL A 38 -3.79 -6.55 14.18
CA VAL A 38 -4.54 -6.03 15.33
C VAL A 38 -4.29 -6.91 16.57
N ALA A 39 -4.28 -8.23 16.41
CA ALA A 39 -3.98 -9.17 17.48
C ALA A 39 -2.58 -8.94 18.07
N TYR A 40 -1.56 -8.77 17.22
CA TYR A 40 -0.20 -8.47 17.68
C TYR A 40 -0.14 -7.16 18.47
N ARG A 41 -0.83 -6.11 18.00
CA ARG A 41 -0.89 -4.82 18.69
C ARG A 41 -1.60 -4.92 20.05
N MET A 42 -2.65 -5.74 20.15
CA MET A 42 -3.36 -5.96 21.42
C MET A 42 -2.46 -6.64 22.46
N VAL A 43 -1.62 -7.60 22.05
CA VAL A 43 -0.66 -8.27 22.94
C VAL A 43 0.45 -7.32 23.41
N VAL A 44 0.95 -6.44 22.55
CA VAL A 44 2.04 -5.51 22.89
C VAL A 44 1.59 -4.30 23.71
N SER A 45 0.31 -3.91 23.62
CA SER A 45 -0.21 -2.70 24.27
C SER A 45 -0.84 -2.96 25.65
N GLY A 46 -0.95 -4.22 26.06
CA GLY A 46 -1.40 -4.63 27.40
C GLY A 46 -0.22 -4.91 28.31
#